data_AF-A0A9X0DC89-F1
#
_entry.id   AF-A0A9X0DC89-F1
#
_cell.length_a   1.000
_cell.length_b   1.000
_cell.length_c   1.000
_cell.angle_alpha   90.00
_cell.angle_beta   90.00
_cell.angle_gamma   90.00
#
_symmetry.space_group_name_H-M   'P 1'
#
loop_
_entity.id
_entity.type
_entity.pdbx_description
1 polymer ?
#
loop_
_entity_poly.entity_id
_entity_poly.type
_entity_poly.pdbx_seq_one_letter_code
_entity_poly.pdbx_strand_id
1 'polypeptide(L)'
;MYVENVEHLSKLSDEYQAKLVFNPCVKFLEEQPKSRANVMNILALADLYHLDNVRQSCNDLLKNMSMKSLSEIVHLQDLDREKLQHFLTQRIERLETFLDTLYPQFMGLVACLFWLLHEADKDVRWCTEHACDGKLKYRYDIDDPEITACSRCRQMFTSVVQETYYGNNMMSHYRRHHYGGKHHFNETLQSVIEDFYKLKRE
;
A
#
# COMPACT_ATOMS: atom_id res chain seq x y z
N MET A 1 10.51 34.99 -2.24
CA MET A 1 11.84 34.52 -2.69
C MET A 1 11.61 33.23 -3.46
N TYR A 2 12.21 33.05 -4.64
CA TYR A 2 12.08 31.81 -5.41
C TYR A 2 13.16 30.82 -5.00
N VAL A 3 12.91 29.51 -5.15
CA VAL A 3 13.90 28.46 -4.79
C VAL A 3 15.22 28.66 -5.55
N GLU A 4 15.17 29.07 -6.81
CA GLU A 4 16.36 29.43 -7.61
C GLU A 4 17.16 30.57 -6.97
N ASN A 5 16.49 31.60 -6.46
CA ASN A 5 17.17 32.70 -5.78
C ASN A 5 17.82 32.22 -4.46
N VAL A 6 17.21 31.27 -3.77
CA VAL A 6 17.76 30.68 -2.54
C VAL A 6 18.99 29.85 -2.82
N GLU A 7 19.01 29.10 -3.92
CA GLU A 7 20.18 28.32 -4.34
C GLU A 7 21.39 29.23 -4.55
N HIS A 8 21.23 30.29 -5.35
CA HIS A 8 22.31 31.25 -5.63
C HIS A 8 22.76 32.03 -4.38
N LEU A 9 21.81 32.48 -3.56
CA LEU A 9 22.11 33.25 -2.35
C LEU A 9 22.75 32.39 -1.26
N SER A 10 22.32 31.14 -1.10
CA SER A 10 22.91 30.23 -0.11
C SER A 10 24.35 29.91 -0.48
N LYS A 11 24.63 29.68 -1.77
CA LYS A 11 25.99 29.37 -2.25
C LYS A 11 26.96 30.51 -1.99
N LEU A 12 26.55 31.74 -2.34
CA LEU A 12 27.34 32.94 -2.05
C LEU A 12 27.46 33.18 -0.54
N SER A 13 26.41 32.95 0.25
CA SER A 13 26.50 33.20 1.68
C SER A 13 27.40 32.19 2.41
N ASP A 14 27.43 30.93 1.97
CA ASP A 14 28.29 29.89 2.51
C ASP A 14 29.75 30.15 2.14
N GLU A 15 30.03 30.45 0.86
CA GLU A 15 31.37 30.76 0.35
C GLU A 15 32.00 31.99 1.05
N TYR A 16 31.21 33.00 1.39
CA TYR A 16 31.67 34.22 2.05
C TYR A 16 31.37 34.27 3.57
N GLN A 17 30.94 33.15 4.18
CA GLN A 17 30.54 33.04 5.60
C GLN A 17 29.54 34.12 6.07
N ALA A 18 28.68 34.59 5.16
CA ALA A 18 27.68 35.63 5.42
C ALA A 18 26.43 35.05 6.10
N LYS A 19 26.57 34.66 7.38
CA LYS A 19 25.49 34.09 8.22
C LYS A 19 24.18 34.89 8.21
N LEU A 20 24.27 36.21 7.99
CA LEU A 20 23.12 37.11 7.89
C LEU A 20 22.20 36.83 6.69
N VAL A 21 22.72 36.23 5.62
CA VAL A 21 21.96 35.85 4.41
C VAL A 21 21.59 34.36 4.42
N PHE A 22 22.46 33.52 5.00
CA PHE A 22 22.23 32.08 5.12
C PHE A 22 21.01 31.75 5.99
N ASN A 23 20.89 32.35 7.18
CA ASN A 23 19.81 32.03 8.13
C ASN A 23 18.39 32.30 7.57
N PRO A 24 18.12 33.44 6.89
CA PRO A 24 16.85 33.64 6.19
C PRO A 24 16.59 32.61 5.08
N CYS A 25 17.61 32.15 4.37
CA CYS A 25 17.49 31.13 3.33
C CYS A 25 17.10 29.77 3.94
N VAL A 26 17.75 29.35 5.03
CA VAL A 26 17.39 28.13 5.75
C VAL A 26 15.95 28.21 6.26
N LYS A 27 15.57 29.30 6.91
CA LYS A 27 14.21 29.49 7.43
C LYS A 27 13.16 29.44 6.31
N PHE A 28 13.46 30.04 5.16
CA PHE A 28 12.60 29.91 3.99
C PHE A 28 12.46 28.46 3.53
N LEU A 29 13.55 27.68 3.46
CA LEU A 29 13.49 26.27 3.08
C LEU A 29 12.70 25.42 4.09
N GLU A 30 12.77 25.74 5.39
CA GLU A 30 11.97 25.09 6.43
C GLU A 30 10.48 25.39 6.27
N GLU A 31 10.11 26.65 6.06
CA GLU A 31 8.71 27.12 5.97
C GLU A 31 8.08 26.85 4.60
N GLN A 32 8.88 26.75 3.53
CA GLN A 32 8.38 26.56 2.18
C GLN A 32 7.61 25.23 2.09
N PRO A 33 6.38 25.21 1.56
CA PRO A 33 5.65 23.96 1.33
C PRO A 33 6.41 23.07 0.33
N LYS A 34 6.64 21.82 0.72
CA LYS A 34 7.28 20.82 -0.13
C LYS A 34 6.22 20.30 -1.09
N SER A 35 6.54 20.26 -2.37
CA SER A 35 5.64 19.88 -3.45
C SER A 35 6.40 19.11 -4.52
N ARG A 36 5.68 18.47 -5.44
CA ARG A 36 6.29 17.74 -6.56
C ARG A 36 7.25 18.58 -7.39
N ALA A 37 6.95 19.87 -7.54
CA ALA A 37 7.71 20.77 -8.40
C ALA A 37 9.04 21.25 -7.78
N ASN A 38 9.18 21.22 -6.44
CA ASN A 38 10.32 21.82 -5.75
C ASN A 38 11.05 20.87 -4.80
N VAL A 39 10.50 19.70 -4.48
CA VAL A 39 11.04 18.80 -3.46
C VAL A 39 12.47 18.33 -3.76
N MET A 40 12.80 18.06 -5.03
CA MET A 40 14.15 17.63 -5.41
C MET A 40 15.18 18.75 -5.26
N ASN A 41 14.82 19.98 -5.66
CA ASN A 41 15.69 21.13 -5.52
C ASN A 41 15.91 21.47 -4.04
N ILE A 42 14.85 21.44 -3.23
CA ILE A 42 14.94 21.66 -1.78
C ILE A 42 15.76 20.55 -1.11
N LEU A 43 15.59 19.29 -1.53
CA LEU A 43 16.36 18.16 -1.00
C LEU A 43 17.85 18.28 -1.33
N ALA A 44 18.20 18.66 -2.57
CA ALA A 44 19.58 18.88 -2.97
C ALA A 44 20.25 20.00 -2.15
N LEU A 45 19.53 21.10 -1.91
CA LEU A 45 20.00 22.17 -1.03
C LEU A 45 20.14 21.71 0.43
N ALA A 46 19.19 20.93 0.93
CA ALA A 46 19.25 20.39 2.29
C ALA A 46 20.44 19.43 2.48
N ASP A 47 20.74 18.60 1.49
CA ASP A 47 21.92 17.73 1.49
C ASP A 47 23.22 18.55 1.46
N LEU A 48 23.30 19.55 0.58
CA LEU A 48 24.48 20.41 0.40
C LEU A 48 24.84 21.18 1.67
N TYR A 49 23.84 21.70 2.38
CA TYR A 49 24.02 22.52 3.59
C TYR A 49 23.73 21.77 4.89
N HIS A 50 23.61 20.45 4.85
CA HIS A 50 23.36 19.58 6.02
C HIS A 50 22.14 20.01 6.86
N LEU A 51 21.03 20.38 6.20
CA LEU A 51 19.80 20.82 6.83
C LEU A 51 18.88 19.63 7.14
N ASP A 52 19.18 18.88 8.21
CA ASP A 52 18.53 17.61 8.53
C ASP A 52 16.99 17.69 8.63
N ASN A 53 16.45 18.76 9.22
CA ASN A 53 15.00 18.96 9.34
C ASN A 53 14.31 19.14 7.98
N VAL A 54 14.94 19.94 7.10
CA VAL A 54 14.43 20.17 5.74
C VAL A 54 14.53 18.89 4.93
N ARG A 55 15.64 18.16 5.05
CA ARG A 55 15.86 16.86 4.42
C ARG A 55 14.78 15.86 4.83
N GLN A 56 14.50 15.76 6.14
CA GLN A 56 13.46 14.87 6.65
C GLN A 56 12.08 15.24 6.10
N SER A 57 11.73 16.52 6.09
CA SER A 57 10.45 16.99 5.53
C SER A 57 10.30 16.65 4.03
N CYS A 58 11.37 16.75 3.24
CA CYS A 58 11.37 16.29 1.85
C CYS A 58 11.18 14.77 1.75
N ASN A 59 11.90 14.00 2.56
CA ASN A 59 11.81 12.54 2.57
C ASN A 59 10.41 12.06 2.97
N ASP A 60 9.77 12.70 3.95
CA ASP A 60 8.39 12.37 4.36
C ASP A 60 7.40 12.56 3.22
N LEU A 61 7.55 13.65 2.44
CA LEU A 61 6.72 13.86 1.26
C LEU A 61 6.97 12.77 0.19
N LEU A 62 8.23 12.48 -0.13
CA LEU A 62 8.60 11.49 -1.15
C LEU A 62 8.18 10.07 -0.77
N LYS A 63 8.37 9.67 0.48
CA LYS A 63 7.92 8.38 1.03
C LYS A 63 6.41 8.18 0.88
N ASN A 64 5.65 9.27 0.82
CA ASN A 64 4.19 9.28 0.69
C ASN A 64 3.66 9.34 -0.74
N MET A 65 4.52 9.47 -1.75
CA MET A 65 4.10 9.49 -3.14
C MET A 65 3.89 8.10 -3.74
N SER A 66 3.00 8.05 -4.74
CA SER A 66 2.84 6.88 -5.59
C SER A 66 4.11 6.63 -6.42
N MET A 67 4.38 5.37 -6.78
CA MET A 67 5.55 5.02 -7.61
C MET A 67 5.55 5.78 -8.94
N LYS A 68 4.38 5.92 -9.58
CA LYS A 68 4.24 6.69 -10.83
C LYS A 68 4.69 8.13 -10.65
N SER A 69 4.20 8.80 -9.61
CA SER A 69 4.58 10.20 -9.34
C SER A 69 6.06 10.33 -9.00
N LEU A 70 6.63 9.36 -8.28
CA LEU A 70 8.07 9.35 -7.99
C LEU A 70 8.90 9.18 -9.26
N SER A 71 8.52 8.29 -10.18
CA SER A 71 9.27 8.12 -11.44
C SER A 71 9.24 9.36 -12.34
N GLU A 72 8.26 10.25 -12.16
CA GLU A 72 8.16 11.52 -12.89
C GLU A 72 9.04 12.62 -12.29
N ILE A 73 9.42 12.51 -11.00
CA ILE A 73 10.09 13.57 -10.23
C ILE A 73 11.53 13.19 -9.88
N VAL A 74 11.75 11.92 -9.58
CA VAL A 74 13.02 11.35 -9.19
C VAL A 74 13.53 10.56 -10.38
N HIS A 75 14.58 11.06 -11.02
CA HIS A 75 15.41 10.24 -11.89
C HIS A 75 16.16 9.25 -11.00
N LEU A 76 15.53 8.12 -10.67
CA LEU A 76 16.09 7.09 -9.77
C LEU A 76 17.47 6.59 -10.24
N GLN A 77 17.77 6.72 -11.54
CA GLN A 77 19.06 6.39 -12.14
C GLN A 77 20.18 7.36 -11.72
N ASP A 78 19.84 8.58 -11.32
CA ASP A 78 20.78 9.63 -10.93
C ASP A 78 21.06 9.62 -9.42
N LEU A 79 20.29 8.86 -8.64
CA LEU A 79 20.58 8.64 -7.22
C LEU A 79 21.75 7.67 -7.07
N ASP A 80 22.65 7.99 -6.14
CA ASP A 80 23.65 7.02 -5.72
C ASP A 80 22.99 5.78 -5.10
N ARG A 81 23.73 4.67 -5.13
CA ARG A 81 23.22 3.36 -4.70
C ARG A 81 22.72 3.37 -3.25
N GLU A 82 23.41 4.10 -2.36
CA GLU A 82 23.08 4.11 -0.93
C GLU A 82 21.79 4.88 -0.67
N LYS A 83 21.61 6.04 -1.29
CA LYS A 83 20.36 6.82 -1.23
C LYS A 83 19.18 6.05 -1.81
N LEU A 84 19.38 5.38 -2.95
CA LEU A 84 18.35 4.55 -3.55
C LEU A 84 17.97 3.39 -2.63
N GLN A 85 18.94 2.69 -2.06
CA GLN A 85 18.70 1.59 -1.13
C GLN A 85 17.94 2.06 0.12
N HIS A 86 18.38 3.15 0.74
CA HIS A 86 17.71 3.73 1.91
C HIS A 86 16.26 4.09 1.59
N PHE A 87 16.02 4.76 0.46
CA PHE A 87 14.68 5.16 0.05
C PHE A 87 13.75 3.98 -0.23
N LEU A 88 14.23 2.96 -0.94
CA LEU A 88 13.44 1.75 -1.23
C LEU A 88 13.12 0.99 0.05
N THR A 89 14.08 0.86 0.97
CA THR A 89 13.89 0.19 2.27
C THR A 89 12.77 0.85 3.06
N GLN A 90 12.81 2.17 3.24
CA GLN A 90 11.77 2.90 3.99
C GLN A 90 10.35 2.75 3.40
N ARG A 91 10.24 2.57 2.08
CA ARG A 91 8.95 2.37 1.42
C ARG A 91 8.46 0.94 1.54
N ILE A 92 9.36 -0.03 1.45
CA ILE A 92 9.05 -1.46 1.68
C ILE A 92 8.57 -1.65 3.12
N GLU A 93 9.30 -1.13 4.12
CA GLU A 93 8.91 -1.19 5.54
C GLU A 93 7.50 -0.63 5.77
N ARG A 94 7.17 0.49 5.10
CA ARG A 94 5.84 1.08 5.19
C ARG A 94 4.77 0.17 4.57
N LEU A 95 5.05 -0.42 3.41
CA LEU A 95 4.13 -1.33 2.74
C LEU A 95 3.89 -2.58 3.57
N GLU A 96 4.94 -3.17 4.14
CA GLU A 96 4.87 -4.31 5.07
C GLU A 96 4.01 -3.95 6.29
N THR A 97 4.29 -2.82 6.95
CA THR A 97 3.49 -2.34 8.09
C THR A 97 2.01 -2.16 7.74
N PHE A 98 1.73 -1.63 6.55
CA PHE A 98 0.36 -1.46 6.08
C PHE A 98 -0.32 -2.81 5.81
N LEU A 99 0.40 -3.77 5.21
CA LEU A 99 -0.09 -5.12 4.95
C LEU A 99 -0.37 -5.87 6.26
N ASP A 100 0.49 -5.75 7.27
CA ASP A 100 0.28 -6.31 8.61
C ASP A 100 -1.00 -5.78 9.26
N THR A 101 -1.29 -4.50 9.04
CA THR A 101 -2.51 -3.86 9.55
C THR A 101 -3.75 -4.27 8.75
N LEU A 102 -3.65 -4.38 7.42
CA LEU A 102 -4.75 -4.70 6.53
C LEU A 102 -5.14 -6.17 6.59
N TYR A 103 -4.15 -7.06 6.69
CA TYR A 103 -4.32 -8.51 6.64
C TYR A 103 -5.43 -9.03 7.58
N PRO A 104 -5.43 -8.75 8.90
CA PRO A 104 -6.46 -9.29 9.80
C PRO A 104 -7.85 -8.73 9.48
N GLN A 105 -7.93 -7.49 8.97
CA GLN A 105 -9.19 -6.89 8.55
C GLN A 105 -9.74 -7.60 7.30
N PHE A 106 -8.88 -7.87 6.32
CA PHE A 106 -9.25 -8.60 5.11
C PHE A 106 -9.71 -10.02 5.43
N MET A 107 -8.95 -10.77 6.24
CA MET A 107 -9.35 -12.13 6.64
C MET A 107 -10.65 -12.13 7.46
N GLY A 108 -10.83 -11.14 8.35
CA GLY A 108 -12.08 -10.95 9.08
C GLY A 108 -13.29 -10.72 8.17
N LEU A 109 -13.13 -9.97 7.08
CA LEU A 109 -14.18 -9.77 6.08
C LEU A 109 -14.53 -11.07 5.34
N VAL A 110 -13.52 -11.89 4.98
CA VAL A 110 -13.74 -13.19 4.33
C VAL A 110 -14.45 -14.16 5.29
N ALA A 111 -14.04 -14.21 6.56
CA ALA A 111 -14.70 -15.03 7.58
C ALA A 111 -16.16 -14.60 7.82
N CYS A 112 -16.40 -13.30 7.88
CA CYS A 112 -17.75 -12.73 8.02
C CYS A 112 -18.63 -13.09 6.82
N LEU A 113 -18.08 -13.04 5.60
CA LEU A 113 -18.79 -13.44 4.39
C LEU A 113 -19.22 -14.91 4.45
N PHE A 114 -18.34 -15.81 4.90
CA PHE A 114 -18.68 -17.23 5.04
C PHE A 114 -19.88 -17.42 5.97
N TRP A 115 -19.84 -16.75 7.13
CA TRP A 115 -20.95 -16.82 8.08
C TRP A 115 -22.25 -16.27 7.48
N LEU A 116 -22.22 -15.11 6.83
CA LEU A 116 -23.41 -14.51 6.21
C LEU A 116 -24.02 -15.37 5.10
N LEU A 117 -23.19 -16.01 4.27
CA LEU A 117 -23.68 -16.91 3.22
C LEU A 117 -24.33 -18.16 3.80
N HIS A 118 -23.80 -18.66 4.91
CA HIS A 118 -24.40 -19.79 5.63
C HIS A 118 -25.74 -19.41 6.29
N GLU A 119 -25.81 -18.29 7.00
CA GLU A 119 -27.05 -17.80 7.62
C GLU A 119 -28.15 -17.53 6.58
N ALA A 120 -27.76 -17.10 5.38
CA ALA A 120 -28.67 -16.89 4.27
C ALA A 120 -29.02 -18.17 3.50
N ASP A 121 -28.62 -19.35 3.99
CA ASP A 121 -28.84 -20.68 3.40
C ASP A 121 -28.47 -20.73 1.90
N LYS A 122 -27.33 -20.11 1.56
CA LYS A 122 -26.81 -20.12 0.19
C LYS A 122 -26.20 -21.46 -0.15
N ASP A 123 -26.31 -21.85 -1.43
CA ASP A 123 -25.80 -23.11 -1.96
C ASP A 123 -24.26 -23.08 -2.14
N VAL A 124 -23.56 -22.88 -1.02
CA VAL A 124 -22.11 -22.93 -0.95
C VAL A 124 -21.68 -24.38 -0.70
N ARG A 125 -20.77 -24.87 -1.53
CA ARG A 125 -20.15 -26.19 -1.36
C ARG A 125 -19.13 -26.17 -0.23
N TRP A 126 -19.62 -26.17 1.01
CA TRP A 126 -18.78 -26.15 2.21
C TRP A 126 -17.82 -27.34 2.26
N CYS A 127 -16.56 -27.08 2.62
CA CYS A 127 -15.58 -28.14 2.81
C CYS A 127 -15.84 -28.88 4.12
N THR A 128 -16.31 -30.12 4.05
CA THR A 128 -16.66 -30.93 5.24
C THR A 128 -15.48 -31.23 6.18
N GLU A 129 -14.25 -31.19 5.66
CA GLU A 129 -13.03 -31.43 6.42
C GLU A 129 -12.61 -30.22 7.25
N HIS A 130 -12.82 -29.01 6.72
CA HIS A 130 -12.21 -27.79 7.24
C HIS A 130 -13.23 -26.73 7.69
N ALA A 131 -14.47 -26.83 7.25
CA ALA A 131 -15.56 -25.94 7.59
C ALA A 131 -16.73 -26.68 8.26
N CYS A 132 -17.45 -25.98 9.13
CA CYS A 132 -18.67 -26.41 9.79
C CYS A 132 -19.51 -25.16 10.08
N ASP A 133 -20.82 -25.21 9.82
CA ASP A 133 -21.77 -24.14 10.17
C ASP A 133 -21.33 -22.73 9.70
N GLY A 134 -20.89 -22.63 8.44
CA GLY A 134 -20.46 -21.37 7.83
C GLY A 134 -19.14 -20.81 8.38
N LYS A 135 -18.40 -21.58 9.16
CA LYS A 135 -17.13 -21.19 9.78
C LYS A 135 -16.05 -22.20 9.46
N LEU A 136 -14.80 -21.75 9.46
CA LEU A 136 -13.69 -22.69 9.53
C LEU A 136 -13.64 -23.31 10.92
N LYS A 137 -13.23 -24.58 11.00
CA LYS A 137 -13.04 -25.25 12.28
C LYS A 137 -11.94 -24.53 13.05
N TYR A 138 -12.09 -24.40 14.36
CA TYR A 138 -11.25 -23.58 15.25
C TYR A 138 -9.73 -23.77 15.11
N ARG A 139 -9.27 -24.93 14.60
CA ARG A 139 -7.84 -25.19 14.37
C ARG A 139 -7.29 -24.59 13.08
N TYR A 140 -8.13 -23.94 12.26
CA TYR A 140 -7.77 -23.46 10.94
C TYR A 140 -8.03 -21.96 10.78
N ASP A 141 -7.02 -21.26 10.32
CA ASP A 141 -7.10 -19.93 9.73
C ASP A 141 -7.40 -20.04 8.22
N ILE A 142 -7.93 -18.95 7.65
CA ILE A 142 -8.36 -18.92 6.23
C ILE A 142 -7.20 -19.19 5.27
N ASP A 143 -6.00 -18.80 5.66
CA ASP A 143 -4.79 -18.87 4.85
C ASP A 143 -3.89 -20.04 5.23
N ASP A 144 -4.36 -20.96 6.07
CA ASP A 144 -3.59 -22.14 6.44
C ASP A 144 -3.20 -22.98 5.21
N PRO A 145 -1.98 -23.52 5.16
CA PRO A 145 -1.53 -24.38 4.06
C PRO A 145 -2.45 -25.57 3.80
N GLU A 146 -3.03 -26.16 4.84
CA GLU A 146 -4.00 -27.26 4.72
C GLU A 146 -5.28 -26.81 4.00
N ILE A 147 -5.73 -25.57 4.26
CA ILE A 147 -6.90 -24.98 3.62
C ILE A 147 -6.61 -24.66 2.16
N THR A 148 -5.51 -23.97 1.88
CA THR A 148 -5.15 -23.51 0.55
C THR A 148 -4.79 -24.66 -0.40
N ALA A 149 -4.20 -25.75 0.12
CA ALA A 149 -3.94 -26.97 -0.64
C ALA A 149 -5.17 -27.87 -0.82
N CYS A 150 -6.22 -27.72 -0.01
CA CYS A 150 -7.41 -28.58 -0.07
C CYS A 150 -8.29 -28.25 -1.29
N SER A 151 -8.49 -29.25 -2.17
CA SER A 151 -9.34 -29.11 -3.36
C SER A 151 -10.81 -28.80 -3.04
N ARG A 152 -11.33 -29.29 -1.91
CA ARG A 152 -12.69 -28.97 -1.43
C ARG A 152 -12.79 -27.54 -0.91
N CYS A 153 -11.77 -27.05 -0.22
CA CYS A 153 -11.71 -25.63 0.18
C CYS A 153 -11.67 -24.71 -1.04
N ARG A 154 -10.90 -25.07 -2.08
CA ARG A 154 -10.89 -24.35 -3.36
C ARG A 154 -12.28 -24.28 -4.00
N GLN A 155 -13.02 -25.39 -4.01
CA GLN A 155 -14.40 -25.41 -4.49
C GLN A 155 -15.32 -24.54 -3.63
N MET A 156 -15.17 -24.59 -2.31
CA MET A 156 -15.89 -23.73 -1.37
C MET A 156 -15.67 -22.24 -1.69
N PHE A 157 -14.41 -21.78 -1.81
CA PHE A 157 -14.11 -20.39 -2.19
C PHE A 157 -14.71 -20.01 -3.55
N THR A 158 -14.67 -20.93 -4.53
CA THR A 158 -15.27 -20.70 -5.84
C THR A 158 -16.79 -20.53 -5.75
N SER A 159 -17.48 -21.38 -4.97
CA SER A 159 -18.92 -21.26 -4.73
C SER A 159 -19.26 -19.97 -4.00
N VAL A 160 -18.46 -19.56 -3.01
CA VAL A 160 -18.62 -18.26 -2.32
C VAL A 160 -18.56 -17.10 -3.33
N VAL A 161 -17.56 -17.09 -4.20
CA VAL A 161 -17.44 -16.09 -5.26
C VAL A 161 -18.69 -16.07 -6.15
N GLN A 162 -19.16 -17.24 -6.59
CA GLN A 162 -20.37 -17.36 -7.41
C GLN A 162 -21.61 -16.80 -6.71
N GLU A 163 -21.82 -17.13 -5.43
CA GLU A 163 -22.96 -16.62 -4.65
C GLU A 163 -22.90 -15.11 -4.44
N THR A 164 -21.71 -14.51 -4.39
CA THR A 164 -21.56 -13.04 -4.35
C THR A 164 -21.75 -12.37 -5.73
N TYR A 165 -21.70 -13.15 -6.80
CA TYR A 165 -21.79 -12.69 -8.19
C TYR A 165 -23.22 -12.77 -8.75
N TYR A 166 -23.96 -13.84 -8.46
CA TYR A 166 -25.26 -14.11 -9.06
C TYR A 166 -26.40 -13.44 -8.29
N GLY A 167 -27.07 -12.54 -9.00
CA GLY A 167 -28.40 -12.12 -8.63
C GLY A 167 -29.47 -13.11 -9.00
N ASN A 168 -30.38 -13.37 -8.07
CA ASN A 168 -31.65 -14.08 -8.27
C ASN A 168 -32.63 -13.38 -9.24
N ASN A 169 -32.14 -12.63 -10.23
CA ASN A 169 -32.96 -12.05 -11.27
C ASN A 169 -32.78 -12.83 -12.57
N MET A 170 -33.68 -13.79 -12.77
CA MET A 170 -33.85 -14.72 -13.89
C MET A 170 -34.11 -14.04 -15.26
N MET A 171 -33.84 -12.73 -15.39
CA MET A 171 -34.15 -11.92 -16.58
C MET A 171 -33.07 -10.91 -17.00
N SER A 172 -31.84 -10.97 -16.45
CA SER A 172 -30.76 -10.08 -16.90
C SER A 172 -29.64 -10.87 -17.58
N HIS A 173 -29.56 -10.80 -18.90
CA HIS A 173 -28.39 -11.22 -19.70
C HIS A 173 -27.11 -10.42 -19.36
N TYR A 174 -27.19 -9.44 -18.46
CA TYR A 174 -26.05 -8.75 -17.89
C TYR A 174 -25.72 -9.34 -16.53
N ARG A 175 -24.64 -10.12 -16.49
CA ARG A 175 -23.95 -10.51 -15.27
C ARG A 175 -23.52 -9.22 -14.52
N ARG A 176 -24.14 -8.92 -13.39
CA ARG A 176 -23.83 -7.75 -12.56
C ARG A 176 -23.62 -8.18 -11.12
N HIS A 177 -22.51 -7.75 -10.54
CA HIS A 177 -22.19 -7.95 -9.13
C HIS A 177 -23.30 -7.38 -8.25
N HIS A 178 -23.77 -8.18 -7.28
CA HIS A 178 -24.79 -7.75 -6.33
C HIS A 178 -24.31 -6.65 -5.39
N TYR A 179 -23.03 -6.72 -5.02
CA TYR A 179 -22.42 -5.84 -4.03
C TYR A 179 -21.10 -5.26 -4.56
N GLY A 180 -20.75 -4.06 -4.10
CA GLY A 180 -19.41 -3.47 -4.28
C GLY A 180 -19.04 -2.99 -5.70
N GLY A 181 -19.89 -3.22 -6.71
CA GLY A 181 -19.67 -2.75 -8.09
C GLY A 181 -18.38 -3.31 -8.68
N LYS A 182 -17.38 -2.46 -8.94
CA LYS A 182 -16.06 -2.89 -9.42
C LYS A 182 -15.19 -3.59 -8.35
N HIS A 183 -15.59 -3.51 -7.08
CA HIS A 183 -14.90 -4.13 -5.96
C HIS A 183 -15.71 -5.33 -5.48
N HIS A 184 -15.27 -6.53 -5.82
CA HIS A 184 -15.99 -7.77 -5.53
C HIS A 184 -15.00 -8.93 -5.37
N PHE A 185 -15.45 -10.01 -4.73
CA PHE A 185 -14.73 -11.28 -4.74
C PHE A 185 -14.88 -11.94 -6.12
N ASN A 186 -13.77 -12.43 -6.66
CA ASN A 186 -13.70 -13.09 -7.96
C ASN A 186 -12.79 -14.34 -7.87
N GLU A 187 -12.51 -14.97 -9.00
CA GLU A 187 -11.69 -16.19 -9.08
C GLU A 187 -10.28 -16.05 -8.48
N THR A 188 -9.76 -14.82 -8.25
CA THR A 188 -8.43 -14.60 -7.67
C THR A 188 -8.44 -14.52 -6.14
N LEU A 189 -9.60 -14.64 -5.48
CA LEU A 189 -9.69 -14.58 -4.01
C LEU A 189 -8.73 -15.56 -3.32
N GLN A 190 -8.71 -16.82 -3.76
CA GLN A 190 -7.81 -17.82 -3.17
C GLN A 190 -6.34 -17.46 -3.35
N SER A 191 -5.93 -17.03 -4.55
CA SER A 191 -4.54 -16.61 -4.79
C SER A 191 -4.15 -15.41 -3.93
N VAL A 192 -5.06 -14.45 -3.72
CA VAL A 192 -4.81 -13.30 -2.84
C VAL A 192 -4.60 -13.74 -1.40
N ILE A 193 -5.41 -14.68 -0.90
CA ILE A 193 -5.24 -15.28 0.44
C ILE A 193 -3.87 -15.97 0.55
N GLU A 194 -3.51 -16.79 -0.43
CA GLU A 194 -2.22 -17.49 -0.47
C GLU A 194 -1.02 -16.54 -0.52
N ASP A 195 -1.12 -15.43 -1.26
CA ASP A 195 -0.05 -14.44 -1.35
C ASP A 195 0.10 -13.66 -0.04
N PHE A 196 -1.01 -13.33 0.62
CA PHE A 196 -0.97 -12.76 1.97
C PHE A 196 -0.26 -13.66 2.98
N TYR A 197 -0.48 -14.97 2.92
CA TYR A 197 0.23 -15.93 3.78
C TYR A 197 1.74 -15.95 3.51
N LYS A 198 2.15 -15.93 2.24
CA LYS A 198 3.57 -15.90 1.84
C LYS A 198 4.25 -14.64 2.35
N LEU A 199 3.60 -13.49 2.20
CA LEU A 199 4.12 -12.18 2.63
C LEU A 199 4.34 -12.08 4.14
N LYS A 200 3.67 -12.90 4.96
CA LYS A 200 3.83 -12.94 6.41
C LYS A 200 5.00 -13.80 6.92
N ARG A 201 5.63 -14.59 6.04
CA ARG A 201 6.67 -15.57 6.42
C ARG A 201 8.09 -15.19 5.98
N GLU A 202 8.25 -14.02 5.37
CA GLU A 202 9.54 -13.38 5.14
C GLU A 202 9.84 -12.38 6.28
#